data_AF-A0A401RG26-F1
#
_entry.id   AF-A0A401RG26-F1
#
_cell.length_a   1.000
_cell.length_b   1.000
_cell.length_c   1.000
_cell.angle_alpha   90.00
_cell.angle_beta   90.00
_cell.angle_gamma   90.00
#
_symmetry.space_group_name_H-M   'P 1'
#
loop_
_entity.id
_entity.type
_entity.pdbx_description
1 polymer ?
#
loop_
_entity_poly.entity_id
_entity_poly.type
_entity_poly.pdbx_seq_one_letter_code
_entity_poly.pdbx_strand_id
1 'polypeptide(L)'
;MAESDNISFFMYSLLSITAEEWASGASYYCVVGHEAIPLKIINRTVDKSSDSIDRTWIEDYEDYNSNIWTTASTFITLFFLSIFYNAAVTLVKVK
;
A
#
# COMPACT_ATOMS: atom_id res chain seq x y z
N MET A 1 -1.77 -41.97 15.72
CA MET A 1 -1.19 -40.63 15.52
C MET A 1 -2.20 -39.89 14.65
N ALA A 2 -3.01 -39.00 15.21
CA ALA A 2 -4.01 -38.27 14.43
C ALA A 2 -3.33 -37.03 13.84
N GLU A 3 -3.34 -36.95 12.52
CA GLU A 3 -2.93 -35.76 11.76
C GLU A 3 -3.91 -34.64 12.09
N SER A 4 -3.43 -33.55 12.69
CA SER A 4 -4.25 -32.39 12.99
C SER A 4 -4.38 -31.53 11.73
N ASP A 5 -5.37 -31.81 10.89
CA ASP A 5 -5.77 -30.90 9.82
C ASP A 5 -6.20 -29.56 10.44
N ASN A 6 -5.58 -28.45 10.02
CA ASN A 6 -5.86 -27.11 10.51
C ASN A 6 -7.14 -26.55 9.86
N ILE A 7 -8.30 -27.12 10.24
CA ILE A 7 -9.59 -26.69 9.71
C ILE A 7 -9.89 -25.28 10.22
N SER A 8 -10.07 -24.34 9.29
CA SER A 8 -10.50 -22.97 9.57
C SER A 8 -11.88 -22.71 8.98
N PHE A 9 -12.64 -21.81 9.60
CA PHE A 9 -13.98 -21.42 9.16
C PHE A 9 -14.01 -19.93 8.84
N PHE A 10 -14.86 -19.53 7.90
CA PHE A 10 -15.05 -18.13 7.51
C PHE A 10 -16.53 -17.77 7.48
N MET A 11 -16.85 -16.50 7.70
CA MET A 11 -18.20 -15.94 7.65
C MET A 11 -18.14 -14.50 7.15
N TYR A 12 -19.18 -14.06 6.44
CA TYR A 12 -19.31 -12.69 5.96
C TYR A 12 -20.56 -12.03 6.54
N SER A 13 -20.45 -10.74 6.86
CA SER A 13 -21.55 -9.88 7.26
C SER A 13 -21.61 -8.69 6.32
N LEU A 14 -22.79 -8.40 5.78
CA LEU A 14 -23.03 -7.31 4.84
C LEU A 14 -24.03 -6.34 5.46
N LEU A 15 -23.66 -5.06 5.49
CA LEU A 15 -24.51 -3.96 5.94
C LEU A 15 -24.73 -2.99 4.79
N SER A 16 -25.97 -2.89 4.32
CA SER A 16 -26.35 -1.92 3.29
C SER A 16 -26.63 -0.57 3.93
N ILE A 17 -25.89 0.45 3.50
CA ILE A 17 -26.03 1.84 3.96
C ILE A 17 -26.29 2.76 2.76
N THR A 18 -26.83 3.94 3.03
CA THR A 18 -27.06 4.93 1.97
C THR A 18 -25.77 5.67 1.61
N ALA A 19 -25.68 6.16 0.37
CA ALA A 19 -24.52 6.94 -0.06
C ALA A 19 -24.41 8.26 0.72
N GLU A 20 -25.55 8.86 1.09
CA GLU A 20 -25.62 10.06 1.90
C GLU A 20 -25.05 9.85 3.31
N GLU A 21 -25.42 8.75 3.97
CA GLU A 21 -24.94 8.38 5.30
C GLU A 21 -23.46 7.98 5.29
N TRP A 22 -22.99 7.34 4.22
CA TRP A 22 -21.55 7.12 4.03
C TRP A 22 -20.81 8.45 3.83
N ALA A 23 -21.37 9.35 3.02
CA ALA A 23 -20.77 10.63 2.72
C ALA A 23 -20.72 11.58 3.91
N SER A 24 -21.63 11.45 4.89
CA SER A 24 -21.63 12.25 6.12
C SER A 24 -20.46 11.94 7.06
N GLY A 25 -19.67 10.89 6.76
CA GLY A 25 -18.54 10.49 7.58
C GLY A 25 -18.92 9.63 8.78
N ALA A 26 -20.05 8.92 8.71
CA ALA A 26 -20.42 7.94 9.72
C ALA A 26 -19.37 6.82 9.82
N SER A 27 -19.09 6.37 11.04
CA SER A 27 -18.21 5.23 11.32
C SER A 27 -19.05 4.03 11.72
N TYR A 28 -18.74 2.89 11.12
CA TYR A 28 -19.39 1.60 11.38
C TYR A 28 -18.42 0.65 12.06
N TYR A 29 -18.93 -0.36 12.74
CA TYR A 29 -18.12 -1.35 13.44
C TYR A 29 -18.56 -2.75 13.04
N CYS A 30 -17.65 -3.53 12.48
CA CYS A 30 -17.83 -4.97 12.34
C CYS A 30 -17.43 -5.61 13.67
N VAL A 31 -18.40 -6.19 14.39
CA VAL A 31 -18.19 -6.81 15.70
C VAL A 31 -18.29 -8.32 15.57
N VAL A 32 -17.25 -9.03 15.98
CA VAL A 32 -17.19 -10.50 15.93
C VAL A 32 -17.12 -11.04 17.34
N GLY A 33 -18.08 -11.89 17.69
CA GLY A 33 -18.08 -12.66 18.92
C GLY A 33 -17.67 -14.10 18.66
N HIS A 34 -16.64 -14.59 19.36
CA HIS A 34 -16.22 -16.00 19.27
C HIS A 34 -15.62 -16.44 20.60
N GLU A 35 -15.91 -17.68 21.03
CA GLU A 35 -15.49 -18.18 22.35
C GLU A 35 -13.96 -18.28 22.49
N ALA A 36 -13.25 -18.51 21.39
CA ALA A 36 -11.79 -18.58 21.35
C ALA A 36 -11.08 -17.20 21.36
N ILE A 37 -11.83 -16.09 21.34
CA ILE A 37 -11.26 -14.73 21.34
C ILE A 37 -11.11 -14.21 22.78
N PRO A 38 -9.99 -13.58 23.16
CA PRO A 38 -9.84 -12.91 24.45
C PRO A 38 -10.93 -11.86 24.65
N LEU A 39 -11.61 -11.86 25.80
CA LEU A 39 -12.80 -11.03 26.07
C LEU A 39 -14.02 -11.33 25.17
N LYS A 40 -13.96 -12.42 24.39
CA LYS A 40 -15.01 -12.98 23.53
C LYS A 40 -15.48 -12.08 22.39
N ILE A 41 -14.91 -10.88 22.24
CA ILE A 41 -15.36 -9.87 21.28
C ILE A 41 -14.15 -9.15 20.69
N ILE A 42 -14.14 -8.99 19.37
CA ILE A 42 -13.27 -8.05 18.64
C ILE A 42 -14.14 -7.15 17.77
N ASN A 43 -13.67 -5.92 17.51
CA ASN A 43 -14.33 -5.01 16.60
C ASN A 43 -13.33 -4.39 15.61
N ARG A 44 -13.83 -4.04 14.42
CA ARG A 44 -13.08 -3.30 13.40
C ARG A 44 -13.91 -2.12 12.93
N THR A 45 -13.32 -0.93 12.99
CA THR A 45 -13.93 0.30 12.46
C THR A 45 -13.88 0.30 10.94
N VAL A 46 -14.97 0.72 10.32
CA VAL A 46 -15.14 0.93 8.89
C VAL A 46 -15.70 2.33 8.70
N ASP A 47 -14.90 3.23 8.15
CA ASP A 47 -15.25 4.62 7.90
C ASP A 47 -14.72 5.09 6.55
N LYS A 48 -15.17 6.26 6.10
CA LYS A 48 -14.77 6.81 4.80
C LYS A 48 -13.26 7.05 4.68
N SER A 49 -12.56 7.28 5.79
CA SER A 49 -11.11 7.40 5.81
C SER A 49 -10.37 6.07 5.66
N SER A 50 -10.96 4.95 6.09
CA SER A 50 -10.35 3.63 5.93
C SER A 50 -10.16 3.22 4.47
N ASP A 51 -10.96 3.77 3.55
CA ASP A 51 -10.79 3.65 2.10
C ASP A 51 -9.44 4.23 1.61
N SER A 52 -8.90 5.21 2.32
CA SER A 52 -7.57 5.78 2.02
C SER A 52 -6.41 4.87 2.44
N ILE A 53 -6.63 3.97 3.41
CA ILE A 53 -5.64 2.99 3.88
C ILE A 53 -5.64 1.74 2.97
N ASP A 54 -6.70 1.48 2.20
CA ASP A 54 -6.70 0.39 1.21
C ASP A 54 -5.71 0.66 0.05
N ARG A 55 -5.36 1.94 -0.19
CA ARG A 55 -4.23 2.31 -1.04
C ARG A 55 -2.86 2.00 -0.43
N THR A 56 -2.78 1.68 0.86
CA THR A 56 -1.52 1.30 1.52
C THR A 56 -1.15 -0.16 1.22
N TRP A 57 -2.09 -1.04 0.85
CA TRP A 57 -1.74 -2.39 0.33
C TRP A 57 -1.06 -2.36 -1.05
N ILE A 58 -0.88 -1.16 -1.63
CA ILE A 58 0.05 -0.91 -2.75
C ILE A 58 1.51 -0.91 -2.25
N GLU A 59 1.81 -1.12 -0.97
CA GLU A 59 3.20 -1.23 -0.49
C GLU A 59 3.95 -2.45 -1.06
N ASP A 60 3.27 -3.54 -1.46
CA ASP A 60 3.90 -4.66 -2.18
C ASP A 60 4.21 -4.35 -3.67
N TYR A 61 3.67 -3.25 -4.21
CA TYR A 61 3.95 -2.76 -5.58
C TYR A 61 5.14 -1.78 -5.64
N GLU A 62 5.60 -1.26 -4.50
CA GLU A 62 6.68 -0.27 -4.41
C GLU A 62 8.08 -0.87 -4.65
N ASP A 63 8.30 -2.16 -4.40
CA ASP A 63 9.61 -2.80 -4.64
C ASP A 63 9.97 -2.83 -6.14
N TYR A 64 9.02 -3.20 -7.01
CA TYR A 64 9.25 -3.20 -8.47
C TYR A 64 9.46 -1.79 -9.03
N ASN A 65 8.68 -0.81 -8.55
CA ASN A 65 8.76 0.58 -8.99
C ASN A 65 10.06 1.27 -8.52
N SER A 66 10.52 0.97 -7.30
CA SER A 66 11.77 1.52 -6.77
C SER A 66 13.00 1.07 -7.59
N ASN A 67 13.03 -0.18 -8.04
CA ASN A 67 14.06 -0.74 -8.92
C ASN A 67 14.06 -0.09 -10.31
N ILE A 68 12.88 0.28 -10.83
CA ILE A 68 12.74 1.03 -12.08
C ILE A 68 13.23 2.48 -11.93
N TRP A 69 12.83 3.16 -10.86
CA TRP A 69 13.20 4.55 -10.60
C TRP A 69 14.71 4.72 -10.36
N THR A 70 15.32 3.80 -9.61
CA THR A 70 16.77 3.78 -9.38
C THR A 70 17.56 3.54 -10.66
N THR A 71 17.09 2.63 -11.52
CA THR A 71 17.67 2.38 -12.85
C THR A 71 17.58 3.62 -13.73
N ALA A 72 16.40 4.25 -13.83
CA ALA A 72 16.20 5.48 -14.59
C ALA A 72 17.07 6.64 -14.08
N SER A 73 17.17 6.80 -12.76
CA SER A 73 18.01 7.81 -12.11
C SER A 73 19.50 7.65 -12.46
N THR A 74 19.99 6.41 -12.49
CA THR A 74 21.38 6.12 -12.86
C THR A 74 21.67 6.53 -14.31
N PHE A 75 20.77 6.24 -15.26
CA PHE A 75 20.95 6.67 -16.65
C PHE A 75 20.93 8.19 -16.80
N ILE A 76 20.04 8.88 -16.08
CA ILE A 76 19.92 10.34 -16.12
C ILE A 76 21.20 11.00 -15.58
N THR A 77 21.74 10.51 -14.46
CA THR A 77 22.99 11.06 -13.89
C THR A 77 24.18 10.88 -14.83
N LEU A 78 24.33 9.70 -15.45
CA LEU A 78 25.38 9.45 -16.44
C LEU A 78 25.24 10.32 -17.69
N PHE A 79 24.01 10.54 -18.16
CA PHE A 79 23.75 11.43 -19.30
C PHE A 79 24.21 12.86 -19.00
N PHE A 80 23.83 13.41 -17.84
CA PHE A 80 24.29 14.74 -17.45
C PHE A 80 25.81 14.82 -17.27
N LEU A 81 26.43 13.84 -16.62
CA LEU A 81 27.90 13.78 -16.48
C LEU A 81 28.59 13.77 -17.86
N SER A 82 28.03 13.04 -18.83
CA SER A 82 28.57 13.01 -20.19
C SER A 82 28.44 14.36 -20.91
N ILE A 83 27.33 15.07 -20.74
CA ILE A 83 27.10 16.40 -21.32
C ILE A 83 28.05 17.41 -20.69
N PHE A 84 28.15 17.43 -19.36
CA PHE A 84 29.04 18.36 -18.66
C PHE A 84 30.50 18.09 -19.00
N TYR A 85 30.91 16.83 -19.08
CA TYR A 85 32.26 16.46 -19.48
C TYR A 85 32.57 16.96 -20.90
N ASN A 86 31.68 16.74 -21.86
CA ASN A 86 31.85 17.23 -23.23
C ASN A 86 31.87 18.78 -23.30
N ALA A 87 30.97 19.46 -22.60
CA ALA A 87 30.93 20.92 -22.57
C ALA A 87 32.21 21.52 -21.97
N ALA A 88 32.69 20.96 -20.85
CA ALA A 88 33.94 21.39 -20.23
C ALA A 88 35.14 21.16 -21.15
N VAL A 89 35.24 20.00 -21.81
CA VAL A 89 36.31 19.70 -22.77
C VAL A 89 36.28 20.66 -23.97
N THR A 90 35.10 20.98 -24.51
CA THR A 90 34.96 21.97 -25.58
C THR A 90 35.36 23.37 -25.11
N LEU A 91 34.96 23.81 -23.92
CA LEU A 91 35.31 25.13 -23.38
C LEU A 91 36.81 25.26 -23.06
N VAL A 92 37.44 24.19 -22.57
CA VAL A 92 38.90 24.16 -22.29
C VAL A 92 39.71 24.10 -23.58
N LYS A 93 39.20 23.47 -24.65
CA LYS A 93 39.89 23.41 -25.96
C LYS A 93 39.73 24.66 -26.84
N VAL A 94 38.81 25.57 -26.52
CA VAL A 94 38.60 26.81 -27.28
C VAL A 94 39.38 27.99 -26.66
N LYS A 95 40.40 27.69 -25.85
CA LYS A 95 41.37 28.67 -25.33
C LYS A 95 42.79 28.33 -25.77
#